data_AF-A0A2S3ZW94-F1
#
_entry.id   AF-A0A2S3ZW94-F1
#
_cell.length_a   1.000
_cell.length_b   1.000
_cell.length_c   1.000
_cell.angle_alpha   90.00
_cell.angle_beta   90.00
_cell.angle_gamma   90.00
#
_symmetry.space_group_name_H-M   'P 1'
#
loop_
_entity.id
_entity.type
_entity.pdbx_description
1 polymer ?
#
loop_
_entity_poly.entity_id
_entity_poly.type
_entity_poly.pdbx_seq_one_letter_code
_entity_poly.pdbx_strand_id
1 'polypeptide(L)'
;MNTVATDAGLNLVDELGATQLTMSPVIKGAPVVEGGAATYKTDQGYSMVLTDSTAGLSAGYSIITSADAPSNYSYSFDVDGSPANLSALEDGSILVSDKDGNPSSLVAPAWAKDANGTYLETKYEIEGNVLTQTVNLDGAAFPVIADPRLQQNLAFSTIEFTRSETNTASSSTGGFIAICGGATAVFAPIGAVCGVLAGASIIVATQAKNTGKCLGIRIGNWGTAPFPVIVNCYA
;
A
#
# COMPACT_ATOMS: atom_id res chain seq x y z
N MET A 1 -4.96 10.32 7.68
CA MET A 1 -3.98 10.60 8.77
C MET A 1 -3.52 9.25 9.29
N ASN A 2 -2.22 8.97 9.26
CA ASN A 2 -1.71 7.64 9.59
C ASN A 2 -1.47 7.58 11.10
N THR A 3 -1.90 6.49 11.73
CA THR A 3 -1.79 6.34 13.18
C THR A 3 -1.47 4.90 13.54
N VAL A 4 -0.54 4.70 14.46
CA VAL A 4 -0.33 3.40 15.08
C VAL A 4 -1.32 3.20 16.23
N ALA A 5 -2.10 2.13 16.18
CA ALA A 5 -3.04 1.79 17.25
C ALA A 5 -2.38 0.89 18.31
N THR A 6 -2.79 1.06 19.56
CA THR A 6 -2.30 0.28 20.72
C THR A 6 -2.76 -1.18 20.71
N ASP A 7 -3.73 -1.52 19.86
CA ASP A 7 -4.43 -2.80 19.84
C ASP A 7 -4.57 -3.42 18.43
N ALA A 8 -4.26 -2.70 17.36
CA ALA A 8 -4.69 -3.10 16.00
C ALA A 8 -3.69 -2.83 14.85
N GLY A 9 -2.42 -2.50 15.12
CA GLY A 9 -1.43 -2.30 14.06
C GLY A 9 -1.40 -0.89 13.46
N LEU A 10 -0.76 -0.75 12.30
CA LEU A 10 -0.60 0.52 11.58
C LEU A 10 -1.84 0.77 10.74
N ASN A 11 -2.60 1.80 11.11
CA ASN A 11 -3.81 2.20 10.39
C ASN A 11 -3.54 3.38 9.47
N LEU A 12 -3.97 3.20 8.23
CA LEU A 12 -3.65 4.05 7.12
C LEU A 12 -4.96 4.42 6.45
N VAL A 13 -5.36 5.67 6.65
CA VAL A 13 -6.62 6.19 6.14
C VAL A 13 -6.29 7.09 4.96
N ASP A 14 -6.91 6.82 3.82
CA ASP A 14 -6.77 7.69 2.65
C ASP A 14 -7.19 9.14 2.95
N GLU A 15 -6.77 10.08 2.10
CA GLU A 15 -7.02 11.52 2.32
C GLU A 15 -8.51 11.90 2.31
N LEU A 16 -9.36 10.96 1.87
CA LEU A 16 -10.80 11.13 1.72
C LEU A 16 -11.60 10.48 2.87
N GLY A 17 -10.90 9.78 3.78
CA GLY A 17 -11.50 9.04 4.89
C GLY A 17 -12.28 7.79 4.48
N ALA A 18 -12.12 7.32 3.24
CA ALA A 18 -12.99 6.34 2.61
C ALA A 18 -12.50 4.90 2.72
N THR A 19 -11.18 4.68 2.70
CA THR A 19 -10.57 3.34 2.84
C THR A 19 -9.53 3.32 3.95
N GLN A 20 -9.65 2.33 4.83
CA GLN A 20 -8.72 2.05 5.93
C GLN A 20 -7.91 0.79 5.62
N LEU A 21 -6.62 0.95 5.36
CA LEU A 21 -5.66 -0.16 5.34
C LEU A 21 -5.06 -0.33 6.74
N THR A 22 -5.08 -1.57 7.23
CA THR A 22 -4.47 -1.96 8.49
C THR A 22 -3.37 -2.98 8.21
N MET A 23 -2.15 -2.69 8.66
CA MET A 23 -1.03 -3.63 8.66
C MET A 23 -0.68 -4.03 10.10
N SER A 24 -0.69 -5.32 10.39
CA SER A 24 -0.52 -5.83 11.76
C SER A 24 0.57 -6.91 11.82
N PRO A 25 1.55 -6.81 12.72
CA PRO A 25 2.47 -7.90 13.02
C PRO A 25 1.73 -9.16 13.46
N VAL A 26 2.06 -10.30 12.85
CA VAL A 26 1.50 -11.61 13.23
C VAL A 26 2.33 -12.16 14.41
N ILE A 27 2.13 -11.54 15.58
CA ILE A 27 2.82 -11.90 16.81
C ILE A 27 1.89 -11.78 18.02
N LYS A 28 2.18 -12.54 19.07
CA LYS A 28 1.47 -12.44 20.35
C LYS A 28 2.06 -11.31 21.19
N GLY A 29 1.17 -10.52 21.81
CA GLY A 29 1.55 -9.50 22.79
C GLY A 29 1.04 -8.11 22.39
N ALA A 30 0.89 -7.25 23.39
CA ALA A 30 0.55 -5.85 23.17
C ALA A 30 1.82 -5.05 22.86
N PRO A 31 1.77 -4.10 21.91
CA PRO A 31 2.90 -3.22 21.67
C PRO A 31 3.09 -2.22 22.81
N VAL A 32 4.32 -1.74 22.94
CA VAL A 32 4.59 -0.47 23.64
C VAL A 32 4.49 0.64 22.61
N VAL A 33 3.59 1.61 22.83
CA VAL A 33 3.40 2.74 21.92
C VAL A 33 4.00 4.01 22.52
N GLU A 34 4.94 4.61 21.80
CA GLU A 34 5.61 5.84 22.21
C GLU A 34 6.06 6.62 20.96
N GLY A 35 5.83 7.93 20.94
CA GLY A 35 6.37 8.82 19.90
C GLY A 35 5.99 8.47 18.45
N GLY A 36 4.79 7.92 18.21
CA GLY A 36 4.34 7.52 16.87
C GLY A 36 4.82 6.15 16.40
N ALA A 37 5.42 5.36 17.31
CA ALA A 37 5.87 4.00 17.04
C ALA A 37 5.20 2.99 17.99
N ALA A 38 4.73 1.86 17.46
CA ALA A 38 4.41 0.66 18.25
C ALA A 38 5.56 -0.33 18.14
N THR A 39 6.08 -0.77 19.28
CA THR A 39 7.12 -1.79 19.35
C THR A 39 6.57 -3.08 19.96
N TYR A 40 6.61 -4.16 19.20
CA TYR A 40 6.30 -5.53 19.62
C TYR A 40 7.61 -6.25 19.94
N LYS A 41 7.91 -6.38 21.24
CA LYS A 41 9.13 -7.04 21.72
C LYS A 41 8.92 -8.54 21.82
N THR A 42 9.97 -9.29 21.49
CA THR A 42 9.99 -10.76 21.59
C THR A 42 11.16 -11.21 22.45
N ASP A 43 11.05 -12.39 23.03
CA ASP A 43 12.14 -13.08 23.74
C ASP A 43 13.02 -13.90 22.78
N GLN A 44 12.71 -13.89 21.48
CA GLN A 44 13.40 -14.66 20.44
C GLN A 44 14.45 -13.84 19.69
N GLY A 45 14.96 -12.76 20.29
CA GLY A 45 16.03 -11.96 19.69
C GLY A 45 15.60 -11.15 18.47
N TYR A 46 14.33 -10.75 18.38
CA TYR A 46 13.87 -9.75 17.41
C TYR A 46 12.78 -8.85 18.01
N SER A 47 12.40 -7.82 17.29
CA SER A 47 11.25 -6.96 17.60
C SER A 47 10.63 -6.48 16.31
N MET A 48 9.33 -6.23 16.31
CA MET A 48 8.63 -5.65 15.18
C MET A 48 8.17 -4.25 15.55
N VAL A 49 8.44 -3.27 14.68
CA VAL A 49 8.13 -1.87 14.92
C VAL A 49 7.22 -1.38 13.80
N LEU A 50 6.12 -0.74 14.18
CA LEU A 50 5.29 0.01 13.25
C LEU A 50 5.45 1.49 13.54
N THR A 51 5.63 2.30 12.51
CA THR A 51 5.73 3.76 12.63
C THR A 51 4.60 4.42 11.86
N ASP A 52 4.07 5.53 12.37
CA ASP A 52 3.18 6.42 11.62
C ASP A 52 3.89 7.66 11.08
N SER A 53 3.12 8.56 10.47
CA SER A 53 3.63 9.81 9.89
C SER A 53 4.30 10.73 10.92
N THR A 54 3.99 10.63 12.21
CA THR A 54 4.62 11.45 13.25
C THR A 54 6.07 11.01 13.52
N ALA A 55 6.40 9.75 13.24
CA ALA A 55 7.76 9.21 13.24
C ALA A 55 8.49 9.37 11.89
N GLY A 56 7.89 10.10 10.93
CA GLY A 56 8.46 10.47 9.65
C GLY A 56 7.91 9.68 8.46
N LEU A 57 7.82 8.35 8.55
CA LEU A 57 7.28 7.48 7.49
C LEU A 57 6.42 6.37 8.08
N SER A 58 5.34 6.05 7.37
CA SER A 58 4.53 4.86 7.66
C SER A 58 5.22 3.60 7.17
N ALA A 59 5.73 2.80 8.09
CA ALA A 59 6.49 1.60 7.78
C ALA A 59 6.36 0.55 8.89
N GLY A 60 6.61 -0.70 8.51
CA GLY A 60 6.91 -1.80 9.41
C GLY A 60 8.40 -2.11 9.33
N TYR A 61 8.99 -2.47 10.46
CA TYR A 61 10.38 -2.91 10.56
C TYR A 61 10.48 -4.15 11.42
N SER A 62 11.22 -5.14 10.94
CA SER A 62 11.68 -6.25 11.76
C SER A 62 13.13 -5.97 12.18
N ILE A 63 13.33 -5.75 13.48
CA ILE A 63 14.65 -5.50 14.08
C ILE A 63 15.13 -6.82 14.69
N ILE A 64 16.11 -7.44 14.07
CA ILE A 64 16.64 -8.74 14.44
C ILE A 64 17.95 -8.50 15.19
N THR A 65 18.06 -8.97 16.42
CA THR A 65 19.18 -8.64 17.31
C THR A 65 20.09 -9.83 17.60
N SER A 66 19.76 -11.03 17.13
CA SER A 66 20.55 -12.25 17.34
C SER A 66 20.51 -13.19 16.13
N ALA A 67 21.57 -13.98 15.97
CA ALA A 67 21.65 -15.07 15.00
C ALA A 67 20.69 -16.23 15.33
N ASP A 68 20.30 -16.38 16.60
CA ASP A 68 19.35 -17.39 17.04
C ASP A 68 17.88 -16.99 16.79
N ALA A 69 17.65 -15.78 16.28
CA ALA A 69 16.30 -15.33 15.93
C ALA A 69 15.73 -16.15 14.76
N PRO A 70 14.40 -16.34 14.71
CA PRO A 70 13.77 -16.95 13.55
C PRO A 70 14.08 -16.14 12.28
N SER A 71 14.03 -16.76 11.12
CA SER A 71 14.26 -16.08 9.84
C SER A 71 12.99 -15.51 9.20
N ASN A 72 11.81 -15.81 9.76
CA ASN A 72 10.51 -15.46 9.18
C ASN A 72 9.78 -14.41 10.02
N TYR A 73 9.33 -13.34 9.37
CA TYR A 73 8.63 -12.21 9.99
C TYR A 73 7.36 -11.88 9.20
N SER A 74 6.21 -12.01 9.86
CA SER A 74 4.91 -12.01 9.17
C SER A 74 4.04 -10.81 9.55
N TYR A 75 3.37 -10.23 8.55
CA TYR A 75 2.43 -9.12 8.71
C TYR A 75 1.11 -9.48 8.03
N SER A 76 -0.02 -9.27 8.71
CA SER A 76 -1.35 -9.38 8.12
C SER A 76 -1.82 -8.03 7.60
N PHE A 77 -2.60 -8.07 6.52
CA PHE A 77 -3.17 -6.89 5.88
C PHE A 77 -4.69 -7.00 5.84
N ASP A 78 -5.36 -5.96 6.31
CA ASP A 78 -6.81 -5.83 6.23
C ASP A 78 -7.17 -4.50 5.55
N VAL A 79 -8.17 -4.51 4.67
CA VAL A 79 -8.74 -3.31 4.05
C VAL A 79 -10.20 -3.21 4.47
N ASP A 80 -10.56 -2.09 5.08
CA ASP A 80 -11.89 -1.82 5.64
C ASP A 80 -12.37 -2.94 6.59
N GLY A 81 -11.45 -3.43 7.42
CA GLY A 81 -11.68 -4.49 8.40
C GLY A 81 -11.89 -5.89 7.81
N SER A 82 -11.63 -6.09 6.52
CA SER A 82 -11.69 -7.39 5.84
C SER A 82 -10.30 -7.81 5.37
N PRO A 83 -9.99 -9.13 5.32
CA PRO A 83 -8.72 -9.62 4.78
C PRO A 83 -8.43 -9.07 3.39
N ALA A 84 -7.26 -8.46 3.23
CA ALA A 84 -6.82 -7.91 1.96
C ALA A 84 -6.44 -9.03 0.96
N ASN A 85 -6.54 -8.71 -0.33
CA ASN A 85 -5.94 -9.51 -1.39
C ASN A 85 -4.50 -9.04 -1.63
N LEU A 86 -3.54 -9.98 -1.56
CA LEU A 86 -2.12 -9.70 -1.80
C LEU A 86 -1.68 -10.33 -3.13
N SER A 87 -0.94 -9.57 -3.95
CA SER A 87 -0.42 -10.04 -5.22
C SER A 87 1.01 -9.57 -5.45
N ALA A 88 1.91 -10.49 -5.77
CA ALA A 88 3.30 -10.15 -6.10
C ALA A 88 3.39 -9.58 -7.52
N LEU A 89 4.16 -8.50 -7.69
CA LEU A 89 4.47 -7.88 -8.97
C LEU A 89 5.86 -8.29 -9.45
N GLU A 90 6.14 -8.09 -10.74
CA GLU A 90 7.42 -8.50 -11.38
C GLU A 90 8.65 -7.81 -10.77
N ASP A 91 8.48 -6.61 -10.21
CA ASP A 91 9.55 -5.83 -9.58
C ASP A 91 9.81 -6.24 -8.11
N GLY A 92 9.11 -7.25 -7.61
CA GLY A 92 9.22 -7.76 -6.24
C GLY A 92 8.39 -7.00 -5.21
N SER A 93 7.64 -5.96 -5.62
CA SER A 93 6.66 -5.29 -4.76
C SER A 93 5.38 -6.12 -4.60
N ILE A 94 4.61 -5.84 -3.55
CA ILE A 94 3.33 -6.51 -3.28
C ILE A 94 2.18 -5.51 -3.40
N LEU A 95 1.23 -5.80 -4.30
CA LEU A 95 -0.03 -5.10 -4.39
C LEU A 95 -0.97 -5.55 -3.28
N VAL A 96 -1.49 -4.58 -2.53
CA VAL A 96 -2.52 -4.77 -1.51
C VAL A 96 -3.84 -4.20 -2.05
N SER A 97 -4.85 -5.05 -2.18
CA SER A 97 -6.18 -4.67 -2.67
C SER A 97 -7.29 -5.09 -1.69
N ASP A 98 -8.45 -4.45 -1.79
CA ASP A 98 -9.64 -4.87 -1.03
C ASP A 98 -10.22 -6.20 -1.56
N LYS A 99 -11.30 -6.66 -0.93
CA LYS A 99 -12.01 -7.90 -1.30
C LYS A 99 -12.59 -7.89 -2.72
N ASP A 100 -12.85 -6.71 -3.29
CA ASP A 100 -13.42 -6.53 -4.63
C ASP A 100 -12.32 -6.34 -5.69
N GLY A 101 -11.05 -6.35 -5.27
CA GLY A 101 -9.88 -6.21 -6.12
C GLY A 101 -9.41 -4.76 -6.34
N ASN A 102 -10.00 -3.78 -5.64
CA ASN A 102 -9.60 -2.39 -5.77
C ASN A 102 -8.25 -2.16 -5.06
N PRO A 103 -7.24 -1.59 -5.73
CA PRO A 103 -5.94 -1.31 -5.14
C PRO A 103 -6.01 -0.32 -3.96
N SER A 104 -5.40 -0.71 -2.84
CA SER A 104 -5.27 0.11 -1.63
C SER A 104 -3.86 0.66 -1.45
N SER A 105 -2.81 -0.18 -1.56
CA SER A 105 -1.41 0.23 -1.36
C SER A 105 -0.42 -0.72 -2.05
N LEU A 106 0.86 -0.32 -2.08
CA LEU A 106 2.00 -1.20 -2.37
C LEU A 106 2.87 -1.40 -1.13
N VAL A 107 3.37 -2.62 -0.95
CA VAL A 107 4.54 -2.93 -0.12
C VAL A 107 5.77 -2.89 -1.03
N ALA A 108 6.80 -2.15 -0.63
CA ALA A 108 8.05 -2.07 -1.37
C ALA A 108 8.74 -3.44 -1.47
N PRO A 109 9.61 -3.67 -2.47
CA PRO A 109 10.36 -4.92 -2.59
C PRO A 109 11.14 -5.24 -1.31
N ALA A 110 11.20 -6.53 -0.96
CA ALA A 110 11.86 -6.99 0.25
C ALA A 110 13.32 -6.54 0.29
N TRP A 111 13.74 -5.94 1.40
CA TRP A 111 15.15 -5.71 1.70
C TRP A 111 15.44 -6.02 3.18
N ALA A 112 16.70 -6.34 3.43
CA ALA A 112 17.26 -6.50 4.77
C ALA A 112 18.69 -5.97 4.76
N LYS A 113 19.10 -5.26 5.81
CA LYS A 113 20.47 -4.77 5.99
C LYS A 113 20.98 -5.11 7.37
N ASP A 114 22.23 -5.54 7.42
CA ASP A 114 22.94 -5.79 8.66
C ASP A 114 23.50 -4.49 9.29
N ALA A 115 24.13 -4.59 10.47
CA ALA A 115 24.69 -3.45 11.18
C ALA A 115 25.83 -2.73 10.44
N ASN A 116 26.46 -3.40 9.46
CA ASN A 116 27.48 -2.81 8.60
C ASN A 116 26.87 -2.15 7.35
N GLY A 117 25.56 -2.24 7.16
CA GLY A 117 24.84 -1.76 5.98
C GLY A 117 24.88 -2.72 4.79
N THR A 118 25.34 -3.96 4.99
CA THR A 118 25.39 -5.02 3.97
C THR A 118 23.98 -5.51 3.69
N TYR A 119 23.61 -5.59 2.40
CA TYR A 119 22.34 -6.19 2.01
C TYR A 119 22.39 -7.71 2.23
N LEU A 120 21.33 -8.24 2.85
CA LEU A 120 21.14 -9.66 3.04
C LEU A 120 20.11 -10.20 2.04
N GLU A 121 20.24 -11.47 1.68
CA GLU A 121 19.25 -12.15 0.87
C GLU A 121 17.92 -12.23 1.63
N THR A 122 16.84 -11.84 0.97
CA THR A 122 15.51 -11.84 1.55
C THR A 122 14.45 -12.03 0.47
N LYS A 123 13.31 -12.59 0.84
CA LYS A 123 12.15 -12.74 -0.05
C LYS A 123 10.84 -12.60 0.70
N TYR A 124 9.77 -12.32 -0.03
CA TYR A 124 8.41 -12.40 0.47
C TYR A 124 7.72 -13.70 0.03
N GLU A 125 6.83 -14.18 0.88
CA GLU A 125 5.88 -15.25 0.61
C GLU A 125 4.48 -14.80 1.06
N ILE A 126 3.47 -15.08 0.24
CA ILE A 126 2.08 -14.67 0.48
C ILE A 126 1.25 -15.90 0.83
N GLU A 127 0.56 -15.85 1.96
CA GLU A 127 -0.44 -16.84 2.36
C GLU A 127 -1.73 -16.11 2.76
N GLY A 128 -2.72 -16.09 1.85
CA GLY A 128 -3.95 -15.31 2.04
C GLY A 128 -3.66 -13.82 2.15
N ASN A 129 -4.03 -13.20 3.29
CA ASN A 129 -3.75 -11.80 3.59
C ASN A 129 -2.49 -11.61 4.45
N VAL A 130 -1.67 -12.65 4.61
CA VAL A 130 -0.42 -12.62 5.37
C VAL A 130 0.76 -12.55 4.42
N LEU A 131 1.63 -11.57 4.63
CA LEU A 131 2.92 -11.45 3.98
C LEU A 131 4.02 -11.87 4.95
N THR A 132 4.78 -12.89 4.60
CA THR A 132 5.94 -13.34 5.38
C THR A 132 7.22 -12.96 4.68
N GLN A 133 8.11 -12.24 5.36
CA GLN A 133 9.47 -12.00 4.91
C GLN A 133 10.41 -13.06 5.50
N THR A 134 11.13 -13.77 4.64
CA THR A 134 12.24 -14.63 5.05
C THR A 134 13.56 -13.90 4.82
N VAL A 135 14.40 -13.79 5.86
CA VAL A 135 15.73 -13.17 5.81
C VAL A 135 16.81 -14.22 6.05
N ASN A 136 17.82 -14.26 5.19
CA ASN A 136 19.01 -15.07 5.40
C ASN A 136 19.96 -14.37 6.40
N LEU A 137 20.19 -14.98 7.57
CA LEU A 137 21.00 -14.42 8.65
C LEU A 137 22.44 -14.97 8.67
N ASP A 138 22.81 -15.84 7.73
CA ASP A 138 24.13 -16.46 7.70
C ASP A 138 25.24 -15.41 7.56
N GLY A 139 26.09 -15.30 8.58
CA GLY A 139 27.21 -14.36 8.61
C GLY A 139 26.82 -12.89 8.81
N ALA A 140 25.55 -12.59 9.15
CA ALA A 140 25.09 -11.23 9.36
C ALA A 140 25.65 -10.58 10.64
N ALA A 141 25.91 -9.27 10.59
CA ALA A 141 26.18 -8.47 11.78
C ALA A 141 24.89 -7.87 12.35
N PHE A 142 24.68 -8.01 13.66
CA PHE A 142 23.44 -7.56 14.32
C PHE A 142 23.56 -6.12 14.89
N PRO A 143 22.47 -5.34 14.91
CA PRO A 143 21.13 -5.72 14.47
C PRO A 143 20.96 -5.72 12.94
N VAL A 144 20.15 -6.65 12.44
CA VAL A 144 19.63 -6.62 11.08
C VAL A 144 18.30 -5.89 11.09
N ILE A 145 18.12 -4.94 10.17
CA ILE A 145 16.86 -4.25 9.92
C ILE A 145 16.27 -4.79 8.64
N ALA A 146 15.05 -5.31 8.72
CA ALA A 146 14.28 -5.75 7.57
C ALA A 146 12.97 -4.98 7.48
N ASP A 147 12.44 -4.93 6.27
CA ASP A 147 11.16 -4.33 5.88
C ASP A 147 9.94 -5.03 6.59
N PRO A 148 8.65 -4.67 6.32
CA PRO A 148 8.06 -4.06 5.13
C PRO A 148 7.79 -2.54 5.19
N ARG A 149 8.16 -1.83 4.13
CA ARG A 149 7.77 -0.42 3.92
C ARG A 149 6.52 -0.30 3.06
N LEU A 150 5.54 0.46 3.54
CA LEU A 150 4.36 0.82 2.77
C LEU A 150 4.62 2.11 1.95
N GLN A 151 4.30 2.06 0.66
CA GLN A 151 4.45 3.18 -0.25
C GLN A 151 3.16 4.02 -0.28
N GLN A 152 2.98 4.80 0.77
CA GLN A 152 1.65 5.31 1.15
C GLN A 152 1.20 6.64 0.54
N ASN A 153 2.05 7.36 -0.18
CA ASN A 153 1.65 8.60 -0.88
C ASN A 153 2.71 9.10 -1.89
N LEU A 154 3.78 8.34 -2.09
CA LEU A 154 4.82 8.63 -3.08
C LEU A 154 4.68 7.81 -4.35
N ALA A 155 3.79 6.81 -4.35
CA ALA A 155 3.59 5.91 -5.46
C ALA A 155 2.48 6.38 -6.40
N PHE A 156 1.51 7.19 -5.97
CA PHE A 156 0.34 7.50 -6.80
C PHE A 156 -0.03 8.99 -6.81
N SER A 157 -0.03 9.60 -7.99
CA SER A 157 -0.73 10.87 -8.25
C SER A 157 -2.17 10.57 -8.68
N THR A 158 -3.18 11.25 -8.12
CA THR A 158 -4.57 11.05 -8.51
C THR A 158 -5.05 12.21 -9.37
N ILE A 159 -5.54 11.91 -10.58
CA ILE A 159 -6.33 12.86 -11.36
C ILE A 159 -7.78 12.69 -10.94
N GLU A 160 -8.36 13.73 -10.35
CA GLU A 160 -9.76 13.73 -9.94
C GLU A 160 -10.63 14.34 -11.04
N PHE A 161 -11.75 13.68 -11.34
CA PHE A 161 -12.73 14.18 -12.29
C PHE A 161 -13.88 14.85 -11.56
N THR A 162 -14.39 15.94 -12.13
CA THR A 162 -15.60 16.60 -11.62
C THR A 162 -16.81 15.68 -11.72
N ARG A 163 -17.91 16.09 -11.08
CA ARG A 163 -19.19 15.36 -11.16
C ARG A 163 -19.74 15.30 -12.58
N SER A 164 -19.54 16.38 -13.35
CA SER A 164 -19.93 16.44 -14.76
C SER A 164 -19.09 15.47 -15.61
N GLU A 165 -17.77 15.47 -15.41
CA GLU A 165 -16.87 14.57 -16.11
C GLU A 165 -17.09 13.10 -15.72
N THR A 166 -17.36 12.80 -14.46
CA THR A 166 -17.74 11.47 -13.99
C THR A 166 -19.03 10.99 -14.67
N ASN A 167 -20.03 11.86 -14.80
CA ASN A 167 -21.25 11.53 -15.54
C ASN A 167 -20.95 11.24 -17.02
N THR A 168 -20.12 12.05 -17.65
CA THR A 168 -19.66 11.85 -19.04
C THR A 168 -18.86 10.54 -19.18
N ALA A 169 -17.97 10.22 -18.23
CA ALA A 169 -17.21 8.97 -18.19
C ALA A 169 -18.12 7.75 -18.13
N SER A 170 -19.14 7.78 -17.26
CA SER A 170 -20.10 6.68 -17.08
C SER A 170 -21.01 6.46 -18.29
N SER A 171 -21.15 7.47 -19.16
CA SER A 171 -22.12 7.47 -20.24
C SER A 171 -21.68 6.63 -21.45
N SER A 172 -20.37 6.56 -21.72
CA SER A 172 -19.80 5.81 -22.84
C SER A 172 -18.27 5.79 -22.80
N THR A 173 -17.67 4.81 -23.47
CA THR A 173 -16.22 4.76 -23.75
C THR A 173 -15.72 6.03 -24.43
N GLY A 174 -16.46 6.57 -25.40
CA GLY A 174 -16.08 7.82 -26.07
C GLY A 174 -16.09 9.03 -25.12
N GLY A 175 -17.03 9.06 -24.17
CA GLY A 175 -17.10 10.08 -23.13
C GLY A 175 -15.89 10.07 -22.20
N PHE A 176 -15.48 8.88 -21.73
CA PHE A 176 -14.28 8.73 -20.92
C PHE A 176 -12.99 9.11 -21.68
N ILE A 177 -12.87 8.68 -22.94
CA ILE A 177 -11.69 9.02 -23.76
C ILE A 177 -11.57 10.54 -23.96
N ALA A 178 -12.69 11.25 -24.15
CA ALA A 178 -12.68 12.70 -24.33
C ALA A 178 -12.19 13.46 -23.08
N ILE A 179 -12.69 13.10 -21.89
CA ILE A 179 -12.29 13.75 -20.63
C ILE A 179 -10.86 13.37 -20.22
N CYS A 180 -10.49 12.09 -20.38
CA CYS A 180 -9.17 11.59 -20.03
C CYS A 180 -8.11 12.14 -20.99
N GLY A 181 -8.44 12.24 -22.29
CA GLY A 181 -7.61 12.87 -23.30
C GLY A 181 -7.33 14.35 -23.03
N GLY A 182 -8.28 15.09 -22.46
CA GLY A 182 -8.08 16.49 -22.04
C GLY A 182 -7.03 16.66 -20.94
N ALA A 183 -6.84 15.65 -20.08
CA ALA A 183 -5.86 15.66 -18.99
C ALA A 183 -4.42 15.38 -19.45
N THR A 184 -4.20 14.93 -20.70
CA THR A 184 -2.88 14.56 -21.24
C THR A 184 -1.93 15.74 -21.49
N ALA A 185 -2.43 16.98 -21.45
CA ALA A 185 -1.60 18.18 -21.59
C ALA A 185 -0.68 18.45 -20.38
N VAL A 186 -0.96 17.83 -19.22
CA VAL A 186 -0.20 18.05 -17.97
C VAL A 186 0.76 16.89 -17.66
N PHE A 187 0.50 15.69 -18.18
CA PHE A 187 1.29 14.49 -17.92
C PHE A 187 1.53 13.70 -19.22
N ALA A 188 2.67 13.96 -19.87
CA ALA A 188 2.97 13.56 -21.25
C ALA A 188 3.07 12.03 -21.57
N PRO A 189 3.27 11.07 -20.65
CA PRO A 189 3.34 9.65 -21.04
C PRO A 189 1.97 8.91 -21.07
N ILE A 190 0.83 9.59 -20.87
CA ILE A 190 -0.48 8.93 -20.57
C ILE A 190 -1.41 8.80 -21.81
N GLY A 191 -1.01 9.24 -23.01
CA GLY A 191 -1.88 9.17 -24.20
C GLY A 191 -2.41 7.77 -24.55
N ALA A 192 -1.63 6.71 -24.29
CA ALA A 192 -2.04 5.32 -24.52
C ALA A 192 -2.88 4.71 -23.38
N VAL A 193 -2.85 5.31 -22.18
CA VAL A 193 -3.52 4.81 -20.97
C VAL A 193 -5.03 4.98 -21.04
N CYS A 194 -5.53 6.11 -21.56
CA CYS A 194 -6.96 6.43 -21.56
C CYS A 194 -7.79 5.45 -22.43
N GLY A 195 -7.19 4.83 -23.45
CA GLY A 195 -7.85 3.79 -24.23
C GLY A 195 -7.97 2.46 -23.49
N VAL A 196 -6.93 2.06 -22.76
CA VAL A 196 -6.87 0.79 -22.01
C VAL A 196 -7.79 0.80 -20.81
N LEU A 197 -7.90 1.93 -20.10
CA LEU A 197 -8.71 2.05 -18.89
C LEU A 197 -10.19 2.30 -19.14
N ALA A 198 -10.64 2.48 -20.38
CA ALA A 198 -12.00 2.94 -20.66
C ALA A 198 -13.08 2.03 -20.07
N GLY A 199 -12.94 0.70 -20.21
CA GLY A 199 -13.90 -0.25 -19.65
C GLY A 199 -14.00 -0.17 -18.12
N ALA A 200 -12.86 -0.27 -17.43
CA ALA A 200 -12.80 -0.19 -15.97
C ALA A 200 -13.29 1.17 -15.45
N SER A 201 -12.94 2.26 -16.15
CA SER A 201 -13.28 3.62 -15.73
C SER A 201 -14.78 3.91 -15.87
N ILE A 202 -15.47 3.32 -16.85
CA ILE A 202 -16.93 3.43 -16.96
C ILE A 202 -17.61 2.74 -15.76
N ILE A 203 -17.13 1.56 -15.38
CA ILE A 203 -17.68 0.79 -14.25
C ILE A 203 -17.49 1.59 -12.96
N VAL A 204 -16.26 2.03 -12.70
CA VAL A 204 -15.93 2.83 -11.52
C VAL A 204 -16.67 4.17 -11.52
N ALA A 205 -16.81 4.85 -12.67
CA ALA A 205 -17.58 6.08 -12.77
C ALA A 205 -19.08 5.87 -12.50
N THR A 206 -19.64 4.75 -12.96
CA THR A 206 -21.03 4.37 -12.70
C THR A 206 -21.24 4.11 -11.21
N GLN A 207 -20.31 3.38 -10.59
CA GLN A 207 -20.34 3.10 -9.17
C GLN A 207 -20.18 4.39 -8.34
N ALA A 208 -19.22 5.25 -8.70
CA ALA A 208 -19.00 6.55 -8.07
C ALA A 208 -20.26 7.41 -8.13
N LYS A 209 -20.93 7.48 -9.28
CA LYS A 209 -22.20 8.19 -9.45
C LYS A 209 -23.29 7.66 -8.50
N ASN A 210 -23.42 6.33 -8.41
CA ASN A 210 -24.43 5.69 -7.57
C ASN A 210 -24.18 5.91 -6.07
N THR A 211 -22.93 6.14 -5.67
CA THR A 211 -22.56 6.46 -4.28
C THR A 211 -22.43 7.97 -4.02
N GLY A 212 -22.76 8.81 -5.01
CA GLY A 212 -22.66 10.27 -4.91
C GLY A 212 -21.24 10.83 -4.93
N LYS A 213 -20.26 9.99 -5.27
CA LYS A 213 -18.82 10.26 -5.38
C LYS A 213 -18.41 10.52 -6.84
N CYS A 214 -17.12 10.74 -7.07
CA CYS A 214 -16.55 11.06 -8.38
C CYS A 214 -15.47 10.06 -8.80
N LEU A 215 -15.21 9.99 -10.11
CA LEU A 215 -14.14 9.18 -10.67
C LEU A 215 -12.79 9.84 -10.40
N GLY A 216 -11.79 9.05 -10.03
CA GLY A 216 -10.39 9.42 -10.07
C GLY A 216 -9.56 8.41 -10.85
N ILE A 217 -8.39 8.81 -11.34
CA ILE A 217 -7.40 7.92 -11.94
C ILE A 217 -6.10 8.04 -11.14
N ARG A 218 -5.69 6.95 -10.48
CA ARG A 218 -4.40 6.87 -9.79
C ARG A 218 -3.30 6.52 -10.77
N ILE A 219 -2.17 7.21 -10.67
CA ILE A 219 -1.00 7.09 -11.56
C ILE A 219 0.25 6.82 -10.75
N GLY A 220 0.89 5.68 -11.01
CA GLY A 220 2.18 5.28 -10.48
C GLY A 220 3.33 6.26 -10.72
N ASN A 221 4.14 6.59 -9.71
CA ASN A 221 5.42 7.30 -9.88
C ASN A 221 6.56 6.40 -10.42
N TRP A 222 6.36 5.07 -10.52
CA TRP A 222 7.43 4.10 -10.84
C TRP A 222 7.03 3.07 -11.92
N GLY A 223 6.28 3.50 -12.94
CA GLY A 223 5.96 2.64 -14.09
C GLY A 223 4.78 1.68 -13.88
N THR A 224 4.07 1.77 -12.76
CA THR A 224 2.83 1.01 -12.57
C THR A 224 1.72 1.58 -13.46
N ALA A 225 0.99 0.69 -14.14
CA ALA A 225 -0.13 1.09 -14.97
C ALA A 225 -1.18 1.85 -14.13
N PRO A 226 -1.67 3.00 -14.61
CA PRO A 226 -2.71 3.76 -13.92
C PRO A 226 -4.02 2.98 -13.85
N PHE A 227 -4.87 3.30 -12.87
CA PHE A 227 -6.13 2.59 -12.65
C PHE A 227 -7.22 3.52 -12.07
N PRO A 228 -8.51 3.26 -12.37
CA PRO A 228 -9.60 4.06 -11.85
C PRO A 228 -9.90 3.77 -10.38
N VAL A 229 -10.27 4.82 -9.65
CA VAL A 229 -10.67 4.80 -8.24
C VAL A 229 -11.89 5.68 -8.00
N ILE A 230 -12.58 5.49 -6.88
CA ILE A 230 -13.68 6.35 -6.43
C ILE A 230 -13.11 7.37 -5.44
N VAL A 231 -13.37 8.66 -5.67
CA VAL A 231 -12.89 9.76 -4.84
C VAL A 231 -14.04 10.68 -4.40
N ASN A 232 -13.82 11.54 -3.40
CA ASN A 232 -14.79 12.60 -3.12
C ASN A 232 -14.83 13.55 -4.31
N CYS A 233 -16.02 14.04 -4.65
CA CYS A 233 -16.13 15.08 -5.65
C CYS A 233 -15.50 16.36 -5.12
N TYR A 234 -14.55 16.92 -5.87
CA TYR A 234 -14.13 18.30 -5.66
C TYR A 234 -15.11 19.25 -6.37
N ALA A 235 -15.16 20.50 -5.91
CA ALA A 235 -16.13 21.52 -6.33
C ALA A 235 -15.90 22.01 -7.76
#